data_AF-A0A6S8Z8V6-F1
#
_entry.id   AF-A0A6S8Z8V6-F1
#
_cell.length_a   1.000
_cell.length_b   1.000
_cell.length_c   1.000
_cell.angle_alpha   90.00
_cell.angle_beta   90.00
_cell.angle_gamma   90.00
#
_symmetry.space_group_name_H-M   'P 1'
#
loop_
_entity.id
_entity.type
_entity.pdbx_description
1 polymer ?
#
loop_
_entity_poly.entity_id
_entity_poly.type
_entity_poly.pdbx_seq_one_letter_code
_entity_poly.pdbx_strand_id
1 'polypeptide(L)'
;MKRFLDEQMPSFIETIRGTKDLTTFTEKAERNGALPRVLLFTSKAKTSSLTKFISTEFRRRILLAEVYPTKTNKEIMDKFGITDLPAMVVIRKSEQEGEEGMDEVIRYEGDGYTKNKLLTFLSAHALKEPYFPPKKKNEEAKDEQAEQDKKKKEKVEL
;
A
#
# COMPACT_ATOMS: atom_id res chain seq x y z
N MET A 1 8.85 27.31 -8.98
CA MET A 1 7.69 27.05 -8.08
C MET A 1 7.14 25.62 -8.20
N LYS A 2 6.88 25.09 -9.42
CA LYS A 2 6.30 23.74 -9.60
C LYS A 2 7.04 22.57 -8.92
N ARG A 3 8.37 22.50 -9.04
CA ARG A 3 9.17 21.41 -8.41
C ARG A 3 9.07 21.38 -6.89
N PHE A 4 9.02 22.55 -6.26
CA PHE A 4 8.87 22.66 -4.81
C PHE A 4 7.56 22.04 -4.34
N LEU A 5 6.45 22.36 -5.03
CA LEU A 5 5.14 21.77 -4.72
C LEU A 5 5.13 20.25 -4.95
N ASP A 6 5.73 19.78 -6.04
CA ASP A 6 5.84 18.35 -6.35
C ASP A 6 6.59 17.56 -5.24
N GLU A 7 7.57 18.18 -4.57
CA GLU A 7 8.33 17.59 -3.47
C GLU A 7 7.56 17.57 -2.15
N GLN A 8 6.71 18.58 -1.90
CA GLN A 8 5.85 18.65 -0.71
C GLN A 8 4.62 17.73 -0.78
N MET A 9 4.34 17.12 -1.93
CA MET A 9 3.24 16.15 -2.04
C MET A 9 3.50 14.93 -1.16
N PRO A 10 2.53 14.52 -0.32
CA PRO A 10 2.64 13.29 0.43
C PRO A 10 2.77 12.09 -0.52
N SER A 11 3.51 11.09 -0.08
CA SER A 11 3.70 9.83 -0.81
C SER A 11 3.50 8.67 0.15
N PHE A 12 2.65 7.72 -0.24
CA PHE A 12 2.42 6.47 0.49
C PHE A 12 2.93 5.26 -0.31
N ILE A 13 3.93 5.51 -1.15
CA ILE A 13 4.48 4.54 -2.09
C ILE A 13 5.70 3.88 -1.46
N GLU A 14 5.75 2.56 -1.53
CA GLU A 14 6.92 1.80 -1.12
C GLU A 14 7.85 1.53 -2.31
N THR A 15 9.13 1.30 -2.04
CA THR A 15 10.08 0.90 -3.08
C THR A 15 10.55 -0.52 -2.79
N ILE A 16 10.40 -1.40 -3.77
CA ILE A 16 10.88 -2.78 -3.67
C ILE A 16 12.32 -2.85 -4.19
N ARG A 17 13.25 -3.34 -3.34
CA ARG A 17 14.68 -3.47 -3.69
C ARG A 17 15.15 -4.92 -3.77
N GLY A 18 14.25 -5.87 -3.64
CA GLY A 18 14.50 -7.30 -3.83
C GLY A 18 13.33 -8.15 -3.37
N THR A 19 13.48 -9.47 -3.48
CA THR A 19 12.41 -10.44 -3.18
C THR A 19 11.94 -10.38 -1.73
N LYS A 20 12.84 -10.13 -0.78
CA LYS A 20 12.50 -9.94 0.64
C LYS A 20 11.55 -8.76 0.87
N ASP A 21 11.77 -7.66 0.17
CA ASP A 21 10.91 -6.48 0.27
C ASP A 21 9.53 -6.77 -0.31
N LEU A 22 9.46 -7.54 -1.42
CA LEU A 22 8.19 -7.99 -2.01
C LEU A 22 7.39 -8.89 -1.06
N THR A 23 8.06 -9.78 -0.32
CA THR A 23 7.42 -10.60 0.71
C THR A 23 6.87 -9.74 1.84
N THR A 24 7.70 -8.82 2.37
CA THR A 24 7.28 -7.88 3.43
C THR A 24 6.10 -7.03 2.99
N PHE A 25 6.12 -6.55 1.75
CA PHE A 25 5.05 -5.79 1.12
C PHE A 25 3.75 -6.61 1.03
N THR A 26 3.87 -7.89 0.69
CA THR A 26 2.73 -8.82 0.64
C THR A 26 2.13 -9.05 2.03
N GLU A 27 2.96 -9.35 3.03
CA GLU A 27 2.50 -9.53 4.42
C GLU A 27 1.83 -8.27 4.98
N LYS A 28 2.33 -7.09 4.61
CA LYS A 28 1.73 -5.82 4.99
C LYS A 28 0.34 -5.64 4.38
N ALA A 29 0.12 -6.06 3.15
CA ALA A 29 -1.20 -6.01 2.52
C ALA A 29 -2.20 -6.91 3.27
N GLU A 30 -1.80 -8.14 3.60
CA GLU A 30 -2.63 -9.09 4.35
C GLU A 30 -2.98 -8.57 5.74
N ARG A 31 -1.99 -8.04 6.48
CA ARG A 31 -2.20 -7.45 7.83
C ARG A 31 -3.17 -6.28 7.82
N ASN A 32 -3.26 -5.56 6.69
CA ASN A 32 -4.11 -4.39 6.53
C ASN A 32 -5.44 -4.73 5.83
N GLY A 33 -6.01 -5.90 6.11
CA GLY A 33 -7.32 -6.29 5.59
C GLY A 33 -7.27 -6.76 4.14
N ALA A 34 -6.24 -7.54 3.79
CA ALA A 34 -6.04 -8.10 2.45
C ALA A 34 -6.14 -7.04 1.33
N LEU A 35 -5.38 -5.94 1.48
CA LEU A 35 -5.40 -4.86 0.50
C LEU A 35 -4.96 -5.37 -0.89
N PRO A 36 -5.64 -4.96 -1.97
CA PRO A 36 -5.11 -5.09 -3.32
C PRO A 36 -3.74 -4.42 -3.42
N ARG A 37 -2.77 -5.14 -3.97
CA ARG A 37 -1.38 -4.72 -4.16
C ARG A 37 -1.20 -4.20 -5.57
N VAL A 38 -0.48 -3.10 -5.72
CA VAL A 38 -0.17 -2.52 -7.02
C VAL A 38 1.33 -2.36 -7.14
N LEU A 39 1.90 -2.94 -8.19
CA LEU A 39 3.31 -2.82 -8.53
C LEU A 39 3.44 -1.97 -9.79
N LEU A 40 4.10 -0.82 -9.67
CA LEU A 40 4.49 0.02 -10.79
C LEU A 40 5.96 -0.24 -11.12
N PHE A 41 6.21 -0.89 -12.24
CA PHE A 41 7.54 -1.06 -12.79
C PHE A 41 7.90 0.19 -13.60
N THR A 42 8.98 0.88 -13.24
CA THR A 42 9.35 2.16 -13.85
C THR A 42 10.86 2.35 -13.89
N SER A 43 11.36 2.98 -14.95
CA SER A 43 12.76 3.40 -15.09
C SER A 43 13.04 4.82 -14.56
N LYS A 44 11.99 5.56 -14.17
CA LYS A 44 12.12 6.94 -13.73
C LYS A 44 12.69 7.02 -12.31
N ALA A 45 13.89 7.56 -12.13
CA ALA A 45 14.56 7.65 -10.83
C ALA A 45 13.77 8.38 -9.71
N LYS A 46 12.78 9.19 -10.07
CA LYS A 46 11.91 9.89 -9.13
C LYS A 46 10.46 9.47 -9.35
N THR A 47 9.77 9.19 -8.26
CA THR A 47 8.33 9.00 -8.21
C THR A 47 7.61 10.21 -8.81
N SER A 48 6.74 9.97 -9.79
CA SER A 48 6.02 11.05 -10.48
C SER A 48 4.94 11.67 -9.61
N SER A 49 4.60 12.95 -9.82
CA SER A 49 3.49 13.60 -9.11
C SER A 49 2.16 12.87 -9.31
N LEU A 50 1.96 12.24 -10.47
CA LEU A 50 0.80 11.40 -10.75
C LEU A 50 0.79 10.14 -9.87
N THR A 51 1.92 9.45 -9.73
CA THR A 51 2.03 8.29 -8.84
C THR A 51 1.74 8.68 -7.39
N LYS A 52 2.31 9.81 -6.93
CA LYS A 52 2.05 10.34 -5.58
C LYS A 52 0.57 10.64 -5.36
N PHE A 53 -0.07 11.29 -6.33
CA PHE A 53 -1.51 11.54 -6.33
C PHE A 53 -2.31 10.23 -6.20
N ILE A 54 -2.01 9.22 -7.02
CA ILE A 54 -2.66 7.90 -6.96
C ILE A 54 -2.50 7.27 -5.57
N SER A 55 -1.30 7.35 -4.97
CA SER A 55 -1.05 6.81 -3.64
C SER A 55 -1.89 7.46 -2.53
N THR A 56 -2.25 8.73 -2.73
CA THR A 56 -3.08 9.49 -1.80
C THR A 56 -4.56 9.18 -2.04
N GLU A 57 -4.99 9.15 -3.29
CA GLU A 57 -6.38 8.87 -3.69
C GLU A 57 -6.86 7.50 -3.22
N PHE A 58 -6.03 6.47 -3.39
CA PHE A 58 -6.36 5.10 -3.00
C PHE A 58 -5.74 4.69 -1.66
N ARG A 59 -5.36 5.66 -0.82
CA ARG A 59 -4.79 5.39 0.48
C ARG A 59 -5.75 4.52 1.30
N ARG A 60 -5.23 3.44 1.89
CA ARG A 60 -6.00 2.42 2.65
C ARG A 60 -7.00 1.60 1.83
N ARG A 61 -7.03 1.76 0.50
CA ARG A 61 -7.85 0.97 -0.41
C ARG A 61 -7.02 0.08 -1.32
N ILE A 62 -5.78 0.50 -1.58
CA ILE A 62 -4.72 -0.30 -2.21
C ILE A 62 -3.41 -0.08 -1.46
N LEU A 63 -2.47 -1.00 -1.65
CA LEU A 63 -1.08 -0.82 -1.29
C LEU A 63 -0.25 -0.68 -2.58
N LEU A 64 0.48 0.42 -2.74
CA LEU A 64 1.20 0.75 -3.97
C LEU A 64 2.71 0.74 -3.75
N ALA A 65 3.44 0.07 -4.64
CA ALA A 65 4.90 0.09 -4.66
C ALA A 65 5.48 0.33 -6.06
N GLU A 66 6.66 0.93 -6.08
CA GLU A 66 7.50 1.08 -7.27
C GLU A 66 8.60 0.02 -7.29
N VAL A 67 8.84 -0.53 -8.47
CA VAL A 67 9.90 -1.50 -8.75
C VAL A 67 10.78 -0.95 -9.87
N TYR A 68 12.06 -0.79 -9.57
CA TYR A 68 13.06 -0.27 -10.51
C TYR A 68 13.80 -1.43 -11.20
N PRO A 69 14.22 -1.27 -12.48
CA PRO A 69 14.95 -2.30 -13.22
C PRO A 69 16.41 -2.41 -12.76
N THR A 70 16.61 -2.95 -11.57
CA THR A 70 17.93 -3.24 -10.98
C THR A 70 18.22 -4.74 -11.05
N LYS A 71 19.50 -5.11 -10.90
CA LYS A 71 19.90 -6.53 -10.85
C LYS A 71 19.17 -7.31 -9.76
N THR A 72 18.91 -6.69 -8.61
CA THR A 72 18.21 -7.31 -7.47
C THR A 72 16.71 -7.51 -7.72
N ASN A 73 16.12 -6.71 -8.60
CA ASN A 73 14.70 -6.78 -8.94
C ASN A 73 14.43 -7.59 -10.21
N LYS A 74 15.47 -8.09 -10.89
CA LYS A 74 15.33 -8.87 -12.12
C LYS A 74 14.40 -10.07 -11.93
N GLU A 75 14.60 -10.84 -10.86
CA GLU A 75 13.76 -11.99 -10.52
C GLU A 75 12.28 -11.61 -10.36
N ILE A 76 12.01 -10.42 -9.80
CA ILE A 76 10.65 -9.90 -9.64
C ILE A 76 10.07 -9.53 -11.01
N MET A 77 10.84 -8.86 -11.85
CA MET A 77 10.39 -8.51 -13.21
C MET A 77 10.10 -9.76 -14.04
N ASP A 78 10.98 -10.77 -13.98
CA ASP A 78 10.83 -12.06 -14.65
C ASP A 78 9.57 -12.78 -14.12
N LYS A 79 9.35 -12.79 -12.80
CA LYS A 79 8.17 -13.39 -12.16
C LYS A 79 6.85 -12.80 -12.69
N PHE A 80 6.82 -11.50 -12.99
CA PHE A 80 5.63 -10.81 -13.50
C PHE A 80 5.63 -10.65 -15.02
N GLY A 81 6.61 -11.23 -15.75
CA GLY A 81 6.70 -11.13 -17.20
C GLY A 81 6.88 -9.70 -17.72
N ILE A 82 7.60 -8.86 -16.99
CA ILE A 82 7.81 -7.45 -17.34
C ILE A 82 9.07 -7.28 -18.19
N THR A 83 8.87 -7.02 -19.48
CA THR A 83 9.92 -6.70 -20.46
C THR A 83 10.04 -5.20 -20.70
N ASP A 84 8.91 -4.52 -20.77
CA ASP A 84 8.80 -3.13 -21.18
C ASP A 84 8.35 -2.24 -20.02
N LEU A 85 8.85 -1.01 -20.01
CA LEU A 85 8.59 -0.03 -18.97
C LEU A 85 8.00 1.25 -19.56
N PRO A 86 7.05 1.91 -18.87
CA PRO A 86 6.45 1.50 -17.60
C PRO A 86 5.47 0.33 -17.74
N ALA A 87 5.34 -0.48 -16.69
CA ALA A 87 4.33 -1.52 -16.57
C ALA A 87 3.64 -1.44 -15.22
N MET A 88 2.34 -1.78 -15.13
CA MET A 88 1.60 -1.79 -13.88
C MET A 88 0.84 -3.11 -13.75
N VAL A 89 0.94 -3.69 -12.56
CA VAL A 89 0.30 -4.96 -12.21
C VAL A 89 -0.46 -4.77 -10.91
N VAL A 90 -1.69 -5.26 -10.86
CA VAL A 90 -2.51 -5.36 -9.67
C VAL A 90 -2.55 -6.82 -9.24
N ILE A 91 -2.37 -7.07 -7.95
CA ILE A 91 -2.46 -8.40 -7.35
C ILE A 91 -3.52 -8.32 -6.27
N ARG A 92 -4.60 -9.08 -6.43
CA ARG A 92 -5.71 -9.12 -5.48
C ARG A 92 -6.10 -10.57 -5.19
N LYS A 93 -6.96 -10.78 -4.20
CA LYS A 93 -7.55 -12.10 -3.98
C LYS A 93 -8.62 -12.35 -5.04
N SER A 94 -8.64 -13.55 -5.61
CA SER A 94 -9.70 -14.00 -6.49
C SER A 94 -11.01 -14.10 -5.71
N GLU A 95 -12.08 -13.59 -6.31
CA GLU A 95 -13.47 -13.70 -5.84
C GLU A 95 -14.23 -14.80 -6.60
N GLN A 96 -13.55 -15.59 -7.44
CA GLN A 96 -14.18 -16.66 -8.23
C GLN A 96 -14.45 -17.89 -7.36
N GLU A 97 -15.64 -18.48 -7.50
CA GLU A 97 -16.02 -19.73 -6.84
C GLU A 97 -15.01 -20.85 -7.17
N GLY A 98 -14.35 -21.39 -6.13
CA GLY A 98 -13.34 -22.45 -6.26
C GLY A 98 -11.88 -21.99 -6.23
N GLU A 99 -11.63 -20.68 -6.38
CA GLU A 99 -10.28 -20.07 -6.28
C GLU A 99 -10.19 -18.99 -5.19
N GLU A 100 -11.18 -18.95 -4.29
CA GLU A 100 -11.24 -17.99 -3.19
C GLU A 100 -9.95 -17.98 -2.38
N GLY A 101 -9.33 -16.79 -2.28
CA GLY A 101 -8.09 -16.59 -1.53
C GLY A 101 -6.78 -16.80 -2.32
N MET A 102 -6.86 -17.24 -3.59
CA MET A 102 -5.70 -17.26 -4.48
C MET A 102 -5.37 -15.85 -4.99
N ASP A 103 -4.09 -15.60 -5.29
CA ASP A 103 -3.63 -14.33 -5.83
C ASP A 103 -3.92 -14.26 -7.34
N GLU A 104 -4.85 -13.38 -7.74
CA GLU A 104 -5.11 -13.02 -9.13
C GLU A 104 -4.20 -11.86 -9.53
N VAL A 105 -3.48 -12.02 -10.65
CA VAL A 105 -2.56 -11.02 -11.20
C VAL A 105 -3.16 -10.39 -12.46
N ILE A 106 -3.40 -9.08 -12.41
CA ILE A 106 -4.06 -8.31 -13.48
C ILE A 106 -3.09 -7.25 -13.98
N ARG A 107 -2.68 -7.33 -15.24
CA ARG A 107 -1.82 -6.34 -15.89
C ARG A 107 -2.65 -5.20 -16.48
N TYR A 108 -2.14 -3.98 -16.35
CA TYR A 108 -2.72 -2.82 -17.04
C TYR A 108 -2.32 -2.82 -18.51
N GLU A 109 -3.30 -2.92 -19.39
CA GLU A 109 -3.14 -2.97 -20.86
C GLU A 109 -3.58 -1.67 -21.56
N GLY A 110 -3.81 -0.58 -20.81
CA GLY A 110 -4.26 0.67 -21.39
C GLY A 110 -3.16 1.39 -22.20
N ASP A 111 -3.57 2.13 -23.23
CA ASP A 111 -2.71 2.96 -24.07
C ASP A 111 -2.25 4.21 -23.28
N GLY A 112 -1.21 4.00 -22.47
CA GLY A 112 -0.50 5.05 -21.73
C GLY A 112 -0.97 5.25 -20.29
N TYR A 113 -0.16 6.02 -19.56
CA TYR A 113 -0.27 6.23 -18.11
C TYR A 113 -0.83 7.62 -17.79
N THR A 114 -2.04 7.90 -18.28
CA THR A 114 -2.74 9.16 -17.99
C THR A 114 -3.55 9.06 -16.71
N LYS A 115 -3.83 10.20 -16.08
CA LYS A 115 -4.56 10.26 -14.80
C LYS A 115 -5.89 9.50 -14.85
N ASN A 116 -6.73 9.79 -15.84
CA ASN A 116 -8.08 9.23 -15.90
C ASN A 116 -8.05 7.71 -16.10
N LYS A 117 -7.18 7.20 -16.99
CA LYS A 117 -7.10 5.77 -17.25
C LYS A 117 -6.61 4.99 -16.04
N LEU A 118 -5.58 5.50 -15.35
CA LEU A 118 -5.08 4.87 -14.13
C LEU A 118 -6.11 4.93 -12.99
N LEU A 119 -6.84 6.04 -12.86
CA LEU A 119 -7.93 6.14 -11.88
C LEU A 119 -9.03 5.12 -12.17
N THR A 120 -9.52 5.04 -13.40
CA THR A 120 -10.57 4.08 -13.79
C THR A 120 -10.11 2.65 -13.53
N PHE A 121 -8.92 2.27 -13.98
CA PHE A 121 -8.37 0.93 -13.78
C PHE A 121 -8.21 0.59 -12.30
N LEU A 122 -7.54 1.44 -11.52
CA LEU A 122 -7.30 1.18 -10.11
C LEU A 122 -8.59 1.20 -9.28
N SER A 123 -9.57 2.04 -9.66
CA SER A 123 -10.86 2.08 -8.96
C SER A 123 -11.65 0.78 -9.07
N ALA A 124 -11.50 0.05 -10.18
CA ALA A 124 -12.15 -1.24 -10.39
C ALA A 124 -11.56 -2.36 -9.51
N HIS A 125 -10.30 -2.21 -9.09
CA HIS A 125 -9.58 -3.23 -8.32
C HIS A 125 -9.29 -2.82 -6.87
N ALA A 126 -9.56 -1.57 -6.50
CA ALA A 126 -9.42 -1.08 -5.14
C ALA A 126 -10.57 -1.57 -4.25
N LEU A 127 -10.33 -1.62 -2.94
CA LEU A 127 -11.43 -1.82 -2.00
C LEU A 127 -12.49 -0.71 -2.16
N LYS A 128 -13.77 -1.05 -1.96
CA LYS A 128 -14.87 -0.08 -2.00
C LYS A 128 -14.70 0.99 -0.92
N GLU A 129 -14.35 0.56 0.29
CA GLU A 129 -14.12 1.43 1.43
C GLU A 129 -12.67 1.32 1.94
N PRO A 130 -12.11 2.41 2.51
CA PRO A 130 -10.78 2.37 3.11
C PRO A 130 -10.75 1.46 4.35
N TYR A 131 -9.74 0.60 4.43
CA TYR A 131 -9.51 -0.23 5.60
C TYR A 131 -8.87 0.55 6.75
N PHE A 132 -9.45 0.41 7.94
CA PHE A 132 -8.85 0.88 9.18
C PHE A 132 -8.67 -0.33 10.11
N PRO A 133 -7.45 -0.62 10.58
CA PRO A 133 -7.27 -1.70 11.53
C PRO A 133 -8.10 -1.40 12.80
N PRO A 134 -8.75 -2.41 13.40
CA PRO A 134 -9.47 -2.20 14.63
C PRO A 134 -8.53 -1.65 15.70
N LYS A 135 -8.93 -0.58 16.40
CA LYS A 135 -8.17 -0.03 17.53
C LYS A 135 -7.96 -1.16 18.54
N LYS A 136 -6.71 -1.53 18.81
CA LYS A 136 -6.39 -2.47 19.90
C LYS A 136 -6.87 -1.83 21.21
N LYS A 137 -7.83 -2.47 21.89
CA LYS A 137 -8.43 -2.07 23.17
C LYS A 137 -7.47 -2.04 24.38
N ASN A 138 -6.15 -2.02 24.18
CA ASN A 138 -5.16 -2.30 25.23
C ASN A 138 -4.49 -1.05 25.83
N GLU A 139 -4.95 0.16 25.55
CA GLU A 139 -4.38 1.38 26.16
C GLU A 139 -5.35 2.13 27.08
N GLU A 140 -6.68 1.98 26.94
CA GLU A 140 -7.65 2.63 27.84
C GLU A 140 -7.71 1.96 29.23
N ALA A 141 -7.35 0.68 29.35
CA ALA A 141 -7.34 -0.01 30.65
C ALA A 141 -6.14 0.34 31.56
N LYS A 142 -5.11 1.02 31.04
CA LYS A 142 -3.93 1.42 31.84
C LYS A 142 -4.03 2.84 32.42
N ASP A 143 -4.81 3.73 31.82
CA ASP A 143 -5.00 5.09 32.36
C ASP A 143 -6.01 5.11 33.53
N GLU A 144 -7.05 4.28 33.51
CA GLU A 144 -8.03 4.23 34.61
C GLU A 144 -7.45 3.62 35.91
N GLN A 145 -6.47 2.71 35.83
CA GLN A 145 -5.81 2.13 37.01
C GLN A 145 -4.76 3.08 37.63
N ALA A 146 -4.09 3.89 36.81
CA ALA A 146 -3.12 4.87 37.31
C ALA A 146 -3.79 6.05 38.05
N GLU A 147 -5.04 6.39 37.70
CA GLU A 147 -5.81 7.46 38.36
C GLU A 147 -6.48 6.98 39.68
N GLN A 148 -6.86 5.70 39.76
CA GLN A 148 -7.43 5.12 40.99
C GLN A 148 -6.37 4.85 42.07
N ASP A 149 -5.14 4.48 41.71
CA ASP A 149 -4.05 4.25 42.67
C ASP A 149 -3.48 5.55 43.28
N LYS A 150 -3.62 6.69 42.60
CA LYS A 150 -3.26 8.00 43.17
C LYS A 150 -4.27 8.48 44.21
N LYS A 151 -5.58 8.33 43.96
CA LYS A 151 -6.64 8.70 44.92
C LYS A 151 -6.65 7.86 46.20
N LYS A 152 -6.13 6.62 46.16
CA LYS A 152 -6.06 5.75 47.34
C LYS A 152 -4.86 6.05 48.25
N LYS A 153 -3.75 6.57 47.71
CA LYS A 153 -2.56 6.95 48.51
C LYS A 153 -2.72 8.29 49.23
N GLU A 154 -3.44 9.24 48.64
CA GLU A 154 -3.65 10.58 49.23
C GLU A 154 -4.64 10.57 50.42
N LYS A 155 -5.44 9.50 50.59
CA LYS A 155 -6.43 9.36 51.66
C LYS A 155 -5.94 8.62 52.91
N VAL A 156 -4.68 8.16 52.92
CA VAL A 156 -4.10 7.37 54.02
C VAL A 156 -3.08 8.19 54.84
N GLU A 157 -2.67 9.38 54.37
CA GLU A 157 -1.72 10.28 55.08
C GLU A 157 -2.38 11.52 55.73
N LEU A 158 -3.70 11.50 55.97
CA LEU A 158 -4.44 12.53 56.71
C LEU A 158 -5.17 11.94 57.93
#